data_AF-A0A5P6FQE6-F1
#
_entry.id   AF-A0A5P6FQE6-F1
#
_cell.length_a   1.000
_cell.length_b   1.000
_cell.length_c   1.000
_cell.angle_alpha   90.00
_cell.angle_beta   90.00
_cell.angle_gamma   90.00
#
_symmetry.space_group_name_H-M   'P 1'
#
loop_
_entity.id
_entity.type
_entity.pdbx_description
1 polymer ?
#
loop_
_entity_poly.entity_id
_entity_poly.type
_entity_poly.pdbx_seq_one_letter_code
_entity_poly.pdbx_strand_id
1 'polypeptide(L)'
;MYKIPKVVIPDSAKKYRPPKVKLTLEEIKQLSDDELMMLLSGEGRSGIIPAPLLQAISYELTSRQIKKSSKPHWTAYVGVLLALIAAVTGVVAILK
;
A
#
# COMPACT_ATOMS: atom_id res chain seq x y z
N MET A 1 -37.49 35.19 -1.57
CA MET A 1 -37.23 33.73 -1.52
C MET A 1 -36.76 33.27 -2.89
N TYR A 2 -35.47 32.98 -3.05
CA TYR A 2 -34.95 32.42 -4.29
C TYR A 2 -35.33 30.93 -4.39
N LYS A 3 -36.10 30.56 -5.42
CA LYS A 3 -36.38 29.16 -5.75
C LYS A 3 -35.20 28.64 -6.56
N ILE A 4 -34.40 27.76 -5.96
CA ILE A 4 -33.36 27.02 -6.68
C ILE A 4 -34.09 26.13 -7.70
N PRO A 5 -33.85 26.29 -9.02
CA PRO A 5 -34.45 25.40 -10.00
C PRO A 5 -33.98 23.98 -9.71
N LYS A 6 -34.93 23.03 -9.59
CA LYS A 6 -34.60 21.61 -9.50
C LYS A 6 -33.80 21.27 -10.76
N VAL A 7 -32.50 21.03 -10.59
CA VAL A 7 -31.59 20.61 -11.65
C VAL A 7 -32.23 19.40 -12.34
N VAL A 8 -32.71 19.60 -13.56
CA VAL A 8 -33.29 18.54 -14.37
C VAL A 8 -32.12 17.71 -14.86
N ILE A 9 -31.80 16.66 -14.11
CA ILE A 9 -30.80 15.68 -14.51
C ILE A 9 -31.32 15.04 -15.81
N PRO A 10 -30.61 15.16 -16.94
CA PRO A 10 -31.06 14.57 -18.21
C PRO A 10 -31.21 13.06 -18.03
N ASP A 11 -32.26 12.46 -18.61
CA ASP A 11 -32.55 11.02 -18.42
C ASP A 11 -31.40 10.11 -18.89
N SER A 12 -30.52 10.60 -19.76
CA SER A 12 -29.26 9.94 -20.14
C SER A 12 -28.31 9.71 -18.95
N ALA A 13 -28.27 10.62 -17.97
CA ALA A 13 -27.45 10.50 -16.77
C ALA A 13 -28.04 9.50 -15.75
N LYS A 14 -29.36 9.25 -15.76
CA LYS A 14 -29.97 8.19 -14.92
C LYS A 14 -29.55 6.78 -15.33
N LYS A 15 -29.14 6.59 -16.58
CA LYS A 15 -28.84 5.26 -17.16
C LYS A 15 -27.33 4.98 -17.26
N TYR A 16 -26.48 5.99 -17.09
CA TYR A 16 -25.03 5.81 -17.16
C TYR A 16 -24.52 5.05 -15.93
N ARG A 17 -24.03 3.82 -16.15
CA ARG A 17 -23.20 3.12 -15.17
C ARG A 17 -21.78 3.09 -15.74
N PRO A 18 -20.82 3.79 -15.13
CA PRO A 18 -19.44 3.73 -15.59
C PRO A 18 -18.96 2.26 -15.56
N PRO A 19 -18.09 1.88 -16.52
CA PRO A 19 -17.56 0.53 -16.58
C PRO A 19 -16.82 0.21 -15.28
N LYS A 20 -17.01 -1.01 -14.76
CA LYS A 20 -16.28 -1.48 -13.58
C LYS A 20 -14.94 -2.03 -14.01
N VAL A 21 -13.89 -1.59 -13.34
CA VAL A 21 -12.56 -2.16 -13.52
C VAL A 21 -12.58 -3.59 -12.99
N LYS A 22 -12.21 -4.53 -13.85
CA LYS A 22 -12.01 -5.93 -13.49
C LYS A 22 -10.51 -6.20 -13.53
N LEU A 23 -9.93 -6.53 -12.38
CA LEU A 23 -8.60 -7.11 -12.27
C LEU A 23 -8.71 -8.43 -11.52
N THR A 24 -7.92 -9.41 -11.92
CA THR A 24 -7.72 -10.62 -11.14
C THR A 24 -6.67 -10.39 -10.05
N LEU A 25 -6.63 -11.27 -9.04
CA LEU A 25 -5.61 -11.21 -8.00
C LEU A 25 -4.19 -11.43 -8.54
N GLU A 26 -4.04 -12.19 -9.62
CA GLU A 26 -2.76 -12.47 -10.26
C GLU A 26 -2.22 -11.23 -10.96
N GLU A 27 -3.09 -10.47 -11.64
CA GLU A 27 -2.71 -9.20 -12.26
C GLU A 27 -2.26 -8.19 -11.21
N ILE A 28 -2.97 -8.07 -10.08
CA ILE A 28 -2.58 -7.18 -8.96
C ILE A 28 -1.18 -7.50 -8.45
N LYS A 29 -0.83 -8.79 -8.37
CA LYS A 29 0.50 -9.23 -7.92
C LYS A 29 1.60 -8.94 -8.93
N GLN A 30 1.30 -8.90 -10.22
CA GLN A 30 2.28 -8.60 -11.27
C GLN A 30 2.54 -7.11 -11.43
N LEU A 31 1.61 -6.24 -11.01
CA LEU A 31 1.75 -4.79 -11.11
C LEU A 31 2.83 -4.26 -10.15
N SER A 32 3.48 -3.19 -10.59
CA SER A 32 4.42 -2.41 -9.79
C SER A 32 3.70 -1.61 -8.70
N ASP A 33 4.45 -1.18 -7.67
CA ASP A 33 3.89 -0.36 -6.59
C ASP A 33 3.32 0.95 -7.15
N ASP A 34 3.94 1.54 -8.17
CA ASP A 34 3.48 2.78 -8.81
C ASP A 34 2.17 2.57 -9.58
N GLU A 35 2.04 1.47 -10.33
CA GLU A 35 0.80 1.15 -11.04
C GLU A 35 -0.36 0.86 -10.07
N LEU A 36 -0.09 0.17 -8.96
CA LEU A 36 -1.08 -0.05 -7.91
C LEU A 36 -1.53 1.27 -7.27
N MET A 37 -0.62 2.21 -7.06
CA MET A 37 -0.95 3.56 -6.57
C MET A 37 -1.75 4.37 -7.59
N MET A 38 -1.40 4.31 -8.89
CA MET A 38 -2.18 4.95 -9.95
C MET A 38 -3.61 4.41 -10.01
N LEU A 39 -3.80 3.10 -9.78
CA LEU A 39 -5.14 2.52 -9.67
C LEU A 39 -5.90 3.11 -8.47
N LEU A 40 -5.29 3.20 -7.28
CA LEU A 40 -5.94 3.80 -6.11
C LEU A 40 -6.31 5.28 -6.29
N SER A 41 -5.47 6.05 -7.00
CA SER A 41 -5.71 7.46 -7.30
C SER A 41 -6.70 7.71 -8.44
N GLY A 42 -7.11 6.64 -9.16
CA GLY A 42 -7.99 6.75 -10.32
C GLY A 42 -7.28 7.20 -11.61
N GLU A 43 -5.96 7.34 -11.59
CA GLU A 43 -5.13 7.71 -12.75
C GLU A 43 -4.79 6.50 -13.64
N GLY A 44 -4.87 5.28 -13.10
CA GLY A 44 -4.38 4.08 -13.78
C GLY A 44 -5.32 3.49 -14.82
N ARG A 45 -6.64 3.38 -14.52
CA ARG A 45 -7.63 2.80 -15.45
C ARG A 45 -8.96 3.55 -15.37
N SER A 46 -9.53 3.81 -16.54
CA SER A 46 -10.88 4.38 -16.65
C SER A 46 -11.94 3.39 -16.16
N GLY A 47 -12.72 3.81 -15.17
CA GLY A 47 -13.83 3.04 -14.61
C GLY A 47 -13.95 3.14 -13.10
N ILE A 48 -15.04 2.60 -12.54
CA ILE A 48 -15.17 2.46 -11.09
C ILE A 48 -14.40 1.23 -10.65
N ILE A 49 -13.45 1.42 -9.74
CA ILE A 49 -12.81 0.33 -9.02
C ILE A 49 -13.76 -0.11 -7.89
N PRO A 50 -14.25 -1.36 -7.89
CA PRO A 50 -15.14 -1.83 -6.83
C PRO A 50 -14.37 -1.92 -5.50
N ALA A 51 -15.04 -1.66 -4.37
CA ALA A 51 -14.42 -1.65 -3.05
C ALA A 51 -13.58 -2.89 -2.69
N PRO A 52 -13.99 -4.13 -3.04
CA PRO A 52 -13.15 -5.32 -2.80
C PRO A 52 -11.82 -5.28 -3.55
N LEU A 53 -11.81 -4.69 -4.75
CA LEU A 53 -10.60 -4.56 -5.56
C LEU A 53 -9.65 -3.50 -4.96
N LEU A 54 -10.19 -2.38 -4.46
CA LEU A 54 -9.40 -1.41 -3.68
C LEU A 54 -8.76 -2.06 -2.47
N GLN A 55 -9.51 -2.87 -1.72
CA GLN A 55 -8.98 -3.57 -0.54
C GLN A 55 -7.87 -4.55 -0.90
N ALA A 56 -8.01 -5.30 -2.00
CA ALA A 56 -6.98 -6.22 -2.48
C ALA A 56 -5.69 -5.48 -2.89
N ILE A 57 -5.81 -4.35 -3.58
CA ILE A 57 -4.67 -3.50 -3.97
C ILE A 57 -3.97 -2.93 -2.72
N SER A 58 -4.73 -2.38 -1.77
CA SER A 58 -4.19 -1.85 -0.52
C SER A 58 -3.49 -2.94 0.32
N TYR A 59 -4.05 -4.14 0.35
CA TYR A 59 -3.44 -5.28 1.04
C TYR A 59 -2.09 -5.67 0.41
N GLU A 60 -2.01 -5.74 -0.92
CA GLU A 60 -0.77 -6.09 -1.62
C GLU A 60 0.32 -5.02 -1.40
N LEU A 61 -0.02 -3.73 -1.50
CA LEU A 61 0.92 -2.65 -1.20
C LEU A 61 1.44 -2.71 0.24
N THR A 62 0.55 -2.93 1.19
CA THR A 62 0.91 -3.04 2.62
C THR A 62 1.78 -4.28 2.86
N SER A 63 1.45 -5.41 2.23
CA SER A 63 2.22 -6.65 2.38
C SER A 63 3.65 -6.49 1.86
N ARG A 64 3.82 -5.80 0.72
CA ARG A 64 5.14 -5.46 0.16
C ARG A 64 5.92 -4.49 1.04
N GLN A 65 5.26 -3.48 1.61
CA GLN A 65 5.89 -2.55 2.55
C GLN A 65 6.36 -3.27 3.82
N ILE A 66 5.54 -4.16 4.38
CA ILE A 66 5.93 -5.00 5.52
C ILE A 66 7.12 -5.86 5.13
N LYS A 67 7.09 -6.53 3.98
CA LYS A 67 8.23 -7.35 3.52
C LYS A 67 9.52 -6.55 3.31
N LYS A 68 9.43 -5.30 2.83
CA LYS A 68 10.56 -4.37 2.71
C LYS A 68 11.07 -3.93 4.09
N SER A 69 10.16 -3.65 5.02
CA SER A 69 10.45 -3.17 6.38
C SER A 69 10.97 -4.27 7.32
N SER A 70 10.50 -5.50 7.16
CA SER A 70 10.92 -6.67 7.95
C SER A 70 12.33 -7.17 7.60
N LYS A 71 13.04 -6.52 6.67
CA LYS A 71 14.47 -6.75 6.52
C LYS A 71 15.14 -6.31 7.83
N PRO A 72 15.94 -7.17 8.49
CA PRO A 72 16.60 -6.80 9.73
C PRO A 72 17.36 -5.50 9.49
N HIS A 73 16.94 -4.44 10.17
CA HIS A 73 17.59 -3.14 10.06
C HIS A 73 19.06 -3.32 10.43
N TRP A 74 19.94 -2.61 9.72
CA TRP A 74 21.39 -2.67 9.97
C TRP A 74 21.75 -2.40 11.45
N THR A 75 20.90 -1.65 12.15
CA THR A 75 20.95 -1.41 13.60
C THR A 75 20.86 -2.68 14.45
N ALA A 76 20.12 -3.71 14.04
CA ALA A 76 20.07 -4.99 14.75
C ALA A 76 21.43 -5.70 14.72
N TYR A 77 22.11 -5.66 13.58
CA TYR A 77 23.45 -6.22 13.43
C TYR A 77 24.49 -5.45 14.25
N VAL A 78 24.41 -4.11 14.25
CA VAL A 78 25.30 -3.25 15.06
C VAL A 78 25.08 -3.50 16.56
N GLY A 79 23.84 -3.66 17.01
CA GLY A 79 23.52 -3.97 18.40
C GLY A 79 24.11 -5.29 18.87
N VAL A 80 23.99 -6.35 18.06
CA VAL A 80 24.59 -7.67 18.36
C VAL A 80 26.11 -7.58 18.40
N LEU A 81 26.73 -6.85 17.46
CA LEU A 81 28.18 -6.66 17.42
C LEU A 81 28.70 -5.92 18.66
N LEU A 82 28.04 -4.84 19.07
CA LEU A 82 28.41 -4.08 20.27
C LEU A 82 28.24 -4.90 21.54
N ALA A 83 27.17 -5.70 21.65
CA ALA A 83 26.95 -6.58 22.78
C ALA A 83 28.06 -7.64 22.91
N LEU A 84 28.51 -8.21 21.78
CA LEU A 84 29.64 -9.15 21.77
C LEU A 84 30.95 -8.48 22.19
N ILE A 85 31.23 -7.28 21.68
CA ILE A 85 32.43 -6.51 22.08
C ILE A 85 32.40 -6.25 23.59
N ALA A 86 31.29 -5.74 24.11
CA ALA A 86 31.12 -5.43 25.53
C ALA A 86 31.27 -6.68 26.42
N ALA A 87 30.77 -7.83 25.99
CA ALA A 87 30.95 -9.09 26.71
C ALA A 87 32.42 -9.50 26.79
N VAL A 88 33.15 -9.40 25.67
CA VAL A 88 34.59 -9.74 25.63
C VAL A 88 35.41 -8.76 26.47
N THR A 89 35.19 -7.44 26.35
CA THR A 89 35.90 -6.47 27.20
C THR A 89 35.56 -6.63 28.67
N GLY A 90 34.31 -6.95 29.02
CA GLY A 90 33.92 -7.24 30.40
C GLY A 90 34.66 -8.44 30.98
N VAL A 91 34.76 -9.54 30.24
CA VAL A 91 35.51 -10.73 30.67
C VAL A 91 37.01 -10.43 30.83
N VAL A 92 37.60 -9.71 29.88
CA VAL A 92 39.02 -9.30 29.97
C VAL A 92 39.26 -8.36 31.17
N ALA A 93 38.34 -7.45 31.46
CA ALA A 93 38.44 -6.54 32.61
C ALA A 93 38.31 -7.26 33.96
N ILE A 94 37.60 -8.38 34.02
CA ILE A 94 37.49 -9.22 35.24
C ILE A 94 38.74 -10.11 35.41
N LEU A 95 39.34 -10.56 34.31
CA LEU A 95 40.51 -11.46 34.31
C LEU A 95 41.86 -10.73 34.47
N LYS A 96 41.88 -9.40 34.47
CA LYS A 96 43.09 -8.57 34.53
C LYS A 96 43.15 -7.80 35.85
#